data_AF-A0A6J7AAT1-F1
#
_entry.id   AF-A0A6J7AAT1-F1
#
_cell.length_a   1.000
_cell.length_b   1.000
_cell.length_c   1.000
_cell.angle_alpha   90.00
_cell.angle_beta   90.00
_cell.angle_gamma   90.00
#
_symmetry.space_group_name_H-M   'P 1'
#
loop_
_entity.id
_entity.type
_entity.pdbx_description
1 polymer ?
#
loop_
_entity_poly.entity_id
_entity_poly.type
_entity_poly.pdbx_seq_one_letter_code
_entity_poly.pdbx_strand_id
1 'polypeptide(L)'
;MTGGLPYHGGPGSNYMTHSLATMAQRLRNDPDSLGYVSGVGMHMTKHVGALWSATPGPVSPPNLPAIQDKTAQDLEVVTLRESFTGSAQVATYSILHGREGTPEWGALVCDLADGSRCYARLEDPDSLVFAEDNELIGTTVLLSPDETGVTHASLVS
;
A
#
# COMPACT_ATOMS: atom_id res chain seq x y z
N MET A 1 -21.00 5.90 -0.54
CA MET A 1 -21.64 7.09 -1.15
C MET A 1 -21.58 7.07 -2.67
N THR A 2 -20.41 6.87 -3.26
CA THR A 2 -20.18 6.91 -4.73
C THR A 2 -19.96 5.53 -5.36
N GLY A 3 -19.83 4.46 -4.56
CA GLY A 3 -19.74 3.08 -5.07
C GLY A 3 -18.32 2.50 -5.17
N GLY A 4 -17.29 3.23 -4.72
CA GLY A 4 -15.89 2.79 -4.80
C GLY A 4 -15.23 3.04 -6.16
N LEU A 5 -13.91 3.22 -6.18
CA LEU A 5 -13.11 3.41 -7.41
C LEU A 5 -13.34 2.31 -8.47
N PRO A 6 -13.38 1.00 -8.13
CA PRO A 6 -13.52 -0.06 -9.13
C PRO A 6 -14.84 -0.02 -9.91
N TYR A 7 -15.88 0.59 -9.34
CA TYR A 7 -17.25 0.52 -9.88
C TYR A 7 -17.82 1.87 -10.30
N HIS A 8 -17.29 2.98 -9.75
CA HIS A 8 -17.78 4.33 -10.08
C HIS A 8 -17.24 4.86 -11.41
N GLY A 9 -16.14 4.31 -11.93
CA GLY A 9 -15.56 4.77 -13.20
C GLY A 9 -15.02 6.20 -13.16
N GLY A 10 -14.41 6.61 -12.03
CA GLY A 10 -13.87 7.96 -11.86
C GLY A 10 -12.37 8.07 -12.17
N PRO A 11 -11.88 9.25 -12.60
CA PRO A 11 -10.44 9.52 -12.77
C PRO A 11 -9.73 9.35 -11.43
N GLY A 12 -8.89 8.31 -11.28
CA GLY A 12 -8.28 7.88 -10.01
C GLY A 12 -8.11 8.97 -8.96
N SER A 13 -7.20 9.90 -9.18
CA SER A 13 -6.88 10.98 -8.22
C SER A 13 -8.00 12.01 -7.97
N ASN A 14 -8.99 12.15 -8.87
CA ASN A 14 -10.10 13.10 -8.74
C ASN A 14 -11.43 12.44 -8.30
N TYR A 15 -11.41 11.14 -7.98
CA TYR A 15 -12.56 10.44 -7.42
C TYR A 15 -13.14 11.12 -6.18
N MET A 16 -12.27 11.69 -5.33
CA MET A 16 -12.68 12.38 -4.11
C MET A 16 -13.63 13.54 -4.36
N THR A 17 -13.46 14.29 -5.46
CA THR A 17 -14.35 15.40 -5.81
C THR A 17 -15.80 14.94 -6.03
N HIS A 18 -16.00 13.76 -6.62
CA HIS A 18 -17.34 13.17 -6.79
C HIS A 18 -17.96 12.77 -5.44
N SER A 19 -17.13 12.24 -4.53
CA SER A 19 -17.55 11.91 -3.16
C SER A 19 -17.97 13.16 -2.38
N LEU A 20 -17.24 14.27 -2.54
CA LEU A 20 -17.58 15.56 -1.91
C LEU A 20 -18.86 16.16 -2.49
N ALA A 21 -19.04 16.14 -3.80
CA ALA A 21 -20.28 16.63 -4.44
C ALA A 21 -21.51 15.85 -3.96
N THR A 22 -21.39 14.52 -3.85
CA THR A 22 -22.44 13.65 -3.31
C THR A 22 -22.70 13.92 -1.83
N MET A 23 -21.65 14.13 -1.03
CA MET A 23 -21.77 14.46 0.39
C MET A 23 -22.55 15.76 0.60
N ALA A 24 -22.20 16.81 -0.16
CA ALA A 24 -22.87 18.09 -0.07
C ALA A 24 -24.37 17.99 -0.43
N GLN A 25 -24.74 17.18 -1.43
CA GLN A 25 -26.15 16.94 -1.77
C GLN A 25 -26.89 16.20 -0.66
N ARG A 26 -26.28 15.18 -0.06
CA ARG A 26 -26.90 14.39 1.02
C ARG A 26 -27.16 15.23 2.26
N LEU A 27 -26.17 15.99 2.72
CA LEU A 27 -26.31 16.85 3.91
C LEU A 27 -27.29 18.00 3.71
N ARG A 28 -27.51 18.47 2.46
CA ARG A 28 -28.60 19.44 2.19
C ARG A 28 -29.99 18.83 2.30
N ASN A 29 -30.12 17.54 1.99
CA ASN A 29 -31.39 16.81 2.10
C ASN A 29 -31.65 16.28 3.52
N ASP A 30 -30.61 16.18 4.35
CA ASP A 30 -30.67 15.76 5.74
C ASP A 30 -29.71 16.63 6.60
N PRO A 31 -30.13 17.86 6.96
CA PRO A 31 -29.25 18.90 7.49
C PRO A 31 -28.76 18.69 8.92
N ASP A 32 -29.41 17.80 9.68
CA ASP A 32 -29.02 17.47 11.05
C ASP A 32 -27.97 16.35 11.12
N SER A 33 -27.66 15.73 9.98
CA SER A 33 -26.66 14.66 9.87
C SER A 33 -25.23 15.19 9.77
N LEU A 34 -24.28 14.31 10.13
CA LEU A 34 -22.85 14.51 9.90
C LEU A 34 -22.35 13.54 8.82
N GLY A 35 -21.42 14.02 8.00
CA GLY A 35 -20.79 13.23 6.96
C GLY A 35 -19.29 13.12 7.15
N TYR A 36 -18.71 11.93 6.99
CA TYR A 36 -17.26 11.74 6.94
C TYR A 36 -16.82 11.33 5.54
N VAL A 37 -15.76 11.96 5.04
CA VAL A 37 -15.12 11.63 3.77
C VAL A 37 -13.63 11.41 4.04
N SER A 38 -13.11 10.25 3.63
CA SER A 38 -11.69 9.91 3.70
C SER A 38 -11.17 9.59 2.29
N GLY A 39 -9.90 9.89 2.06
CA GLY A 39 -9.20 9.61 0.82
C GLY A 39 -7.74 9.29 1.06
N VAL A 40 -7.16 8.53 0.13
CA VAL A 40 -5.77 8.07 0.16
C VAL A 40 -5.08 8.45 -1.15
N GLY A 41 -3.77 8.69 -1.09
CA GLY A 41 -2.96 9.00 -2.26
C GLY A 41 -2.08 7.84 -2.70
N MET A 42 -2.20 7.42 -3.97
CA MET A 42 -1.33 6.45 -4.64
C MET A 42 -0.96 5.26 -3.73
N HIS A 43 0.32 5.13 -3.37
CA HIS A 43 0.90 4.09 -2.51
C HIS A 43 0.65 4.35 -1.01
N MET A 44 -0.55 4.82 -0.65
CA MET A 44 -0.93 5.15 0.73
C MET A 44 -0.04 6.20 1.42
N THR A 45 0.70 7.02 0.66
CA THR A 45 1.68 7.97 1.23
C THR A 45 1.03 9.21 1.86
N LYS A 46 -0.25 9.43 1.58
CA LYS A 46 -1.06 10.48 2.16
C LYS A 46 -2.44 9.93 2.50
N HIS A 47 -2.97 10.38 3.63
CA HIS A 47 -4.34 10.16 4.01
C HIS A 47 -4.97 11.52 4.35
N VAL A 48 -6.19 11.74 3.86
CA VAL A 48 -6.99 12.92 4.18
C VAL A 48 -8.33 12.46 4.74
N GLY A 49 -8.84 13.19 5.73
CA GLY A 49 -10.16 12.97 6.31
C GLY A 49 -10.85 14.31 6.54
N ALA A 50 -12.14 14.37 6.27
CA ALA A 50 -12.95 15.57 6.46
C ALA A 50 -14.32 15.21 7.04
N LEU A 51 -14.71 15.92 8.10
CA LEU A 51 -16.07 15.90 8.64
C LEU A 51 -16.86 17.06 8.01
N TRP A 52 -18.11 16.80 7.64
CA TRP A 52 -19.01 17.71 6.94
C TRP A 52 -20.34 17.80 7.70
N SER A 53 -20.91 19.00 7.76
CA SER A 53 -22.24 19.27 8.34
C SER A 53 -22.92 20.38 7.54
N ALA A 54 -24.25 20.39 7.51
CA ALA A 54 -25.03 21.55 7.04
C ALA A 54 -25.28 22.56 8.17
N THR A 55 -25.08 22.17 9.43
CA THR A 55 -25.22 23.04 10.61
C THR A 55 -24.03 24.01 10.68
N PRO A 56 -24.27 25.34 10.66
CA PRO A 56 -23.22 26.32 10.86
C PRO A 56 -22.64 26.26 12.27
N GLY A 57 -21.34 26.51 12.41
CA GLY A 57 -20.67 26.56 13.71
C GLY A 57 -19.18 26.82 13.57
N PRO A 58 -18.48 27.06 14.70
CA PRO A 58 -17.04 27.16 14.70
C PRO A 58 -16.42 25.84 14.25
N VAL A 59 -15.43 25.92 13.37
CA VAL A 59 -14.62 24.76 12.96
C VAL A 59 -13.24 24.93 13.56
N SER A 60 -12.82 23.96 14.37
CA SER A 60 -11.45 23.87 14.90
C SER A 60 -10.69 22.83 14.10
N PRO A 61 -9.83 23.23 13.14
CA PRO A 61 -9.05 22.27 12.38
C PRO A 61 -8.02 21.56 13.29
N PRO A 62 -7.66 20.31 12.98
CA PRO A 62 -6.62 19.61 13.73
C PRO A 62 -5.26 20.29 13.55
N ASN A 63 -4.41 20.20 14.56
CA ASN A 63 -3.00 20.61 14.44
C ASN A 63 -2.23 19.53 13.65
N LEU A 64 -2.30 19.62 12.33
CA LEU A 64 -1.68 18.64 11.42
C LEU A 64 -0.16 18.51 11.63
N PRO A 65 0.63 19.58 11.81
CA PRO A 65 2.05 19.46 12.13
C PRO A 65 2.31 18.63 13.38
N ALA A 66 1.59 18.89 14.48
CA ALA A 66 1.79 18.12 15.72
C ALA A 66 1.43 16.63 15.56
N ILE A 67 0.40 16.31 14.77
CA ILE A 67 0.03 14.93 14.45
C ILE A 67 1.13 14.26 13.61
N GLN A 68 1.66 14.98 12.63
CA GLN A 68 2.73 14.48 11.76
C GLN A 68 4.02 14.24 12.55
N ASP A 69 4.42 15.18 13.42
CA ASP A 69 5.61 15.08 14.26
C ASP A 69 5.51 13.90 15.22
N LYS A 70 4.35 13.72 15.86
CA LYS A 70 4.09 12.56 16.71
C LYS A 70 4.19 11.26 15.92
N THR A 71 3.57 11.20 14.74
CA THR A 71 3.63 10.01 13.88
C THR A 71 5.06 9.68 13.48
N ALA A 72 5.87 10.70 13.15
CA ALA A 72 7.28 10.51 12.80
C ALA A 72 8.14 10.03 13.98
N GLN A 73 7.76 10.36 15.23
CA GLN A 73 8.42 9.87 16.44
C GLN A 73 8.00 8.45 16.81
N ASP A 74 6.74 8.09 16.59
CA ASP A 74 6.15 6.81 16.98
C ASP A 74 6.45 5.68 15.98
N LEU A 75 6.77 6.01 14.72
CA LEU A 75 7.03 5.02 13.67
C LEU A 75 8.49 4.61 13.60
N GLU A 76 8.74 3.31 13.61
CA GLU A 76 10.04 2.75 13.29
C GLU A 76 10.33 2.87 11.79
N VAL A 77 11.48 3.47 11.46
CA VAL A 77 11.96 3.55 10.08
C VAL A 77 12.90 2.38 9.83
N VAL A 78 12.42 1.41 9.05
CA VAL A 78 13.22 0.26 8.62
C VAL A 78 14.19 0.69 7.53
N THR A 79 15.48 0.40 7.71
CA THR A 79 16.50 0.69 6.71
C THR A 79 16.30 -0.20 5.49
N LEU A 80 16.34 0.39 4.29
CA LEU A 80 16.29 -0.36 3.04
C LEU A 80 17.72 -0.53 2.50
N ARG A 81 18.10 -1.77 2.22
CA ARG A 81 19.33 -2.12 1.51
C ARG A 81 19.05 -2.25 0.01
N GLU A 82 19.83 -1.52 -0.79
CA GLU A 82 19.75 -1.60 -2.25
C GLU A 82 20.12 -2.99 -2.77
N SER A 83 21.01 -3.70 -2.08
CA SER A 83 21.50 -5.02 -2.48
C SER A 83 21.91 -5.86 -1.26
N PHE A 84 21.63 -7.17 -1.33
CA PHE A 84 21.98 -8.15 -0.31
C PHE A 84 22.18 -9.55 -0.92
N THR A 85 23.23 -10.25 -0.50
CA THR A 85 23.47 -11.66 -0.82
C THR A 85 23.35 -12.50 0.45
N GLY A 86 22.51 -13.53 0.41
CA GLY A 86 22.35 -14.49 1.50
C GLY A 86 20.90 -14.76 1.89
N SER A 87 20.73 -15.38 3.06
CA SER A 87 19.41 -15.76 3.57
C SER A 87 18.59 -14.57 4.05
N ALA A 88 17.31 -14.53 3.70
CA ALA A 88 16.33 -13.54 4.16
C ALA A 88 14.96 -14.19 4.40
N GLN A 89 14.07 -13.52 5.13
CA GLN A 89 12.67 -13.96 5.29
C GLN A 89 11.74 -13.08 4.48
N VAL A 90 10.74 -13.65 3.81
CA VAL A 90 9.76 -12.86 3.06
C VAL A 90 8.83 -12.13 4.04
N ALA A 91 8.83 -10.81 3.98
CA ALA A 91 7.94 -9.95 4.77
C ALA A 91 6.58 -9.76 4.09
N THR A 92 6.59 -9.60 2.76
CA THR A 92 5.40 -9.55 1.90
C THR A 92 5.82 -9.77 0.45
N TYR A 93 4.86 -10.13 -0.40
CA TYR A 93 5.09 -10.31 -1.82
C TYR A 93 3.81 -10.09 -2.64
N SER A 94 3.98 -9.93 -3.94
CA SER A 94 2.90 -9.98 -4.93
C SER A 94 3.41 -10.75 -6.15
N ILE A 95 2.59 -11.65 -6.68
CA ILE A 95 2.85 -12.30 -7.98
C ILE A 95 2.21 -11.43 -9.06
N LEU A 96 2.98 -11.11 -10.09
CA LEU A 96 2.55 -10.28 -11.20
C LEU A 96 2.19 -11.19 -12.37
N HIS A 97 0.92 -11.12 -12.76
CA HIS A 97 0.41 -11.85 -13.92
C HIS A 97 0.49 -11.02 -15.19
N GLY A 98 0.90 -11.70 -16.26
CA GLY A 98 0.88 -11.17 -17.62
C GLY A 98 -0.53 -10.99 -18.16
N ARG A 99 -0.63 -10.50 -19.41
CA ARG A 99 -1.92 -10.29 -20.09
C ARG A 99 -2.73 -11.57 -20.27
N GLU A 100 -2.04 -12.70 -20.39
CA GLU A 100 -2.66 -14.02 -20.54
C GLU A 100 -3.06 -14.65 -19.19
N GLY A 101 -2.83 -13.93 -18.08
CA GLY A 101 -3.14 -14.42 -16.74
C GLY A 101 -2.11 -15.40 -16.18
N THR A 102 -0.97 -15.57 -16.85
CA THR A 102 0.14 -16.42 -16.38
C THR A 102 1.06 -15.65 -15.43
N PRO A 103 1.57 -16.25 -14.34
CA PRO A 103 2.53 -15.60 -13.46
C PRO A 103 3.84 -15.35 -14.22
N GLU A 104 4.29 -14.10 -14.28
CA GLU A 104 5.52 -13.71 -14.98
C GLU A 104 6.71 -13.52 -14.03
N TRP A 105 6.47 -12.93 -12.85
CA TRP A 105 7.47 -12.74 -11.79
C TRP A 105 6.81 -12.33 -10.47
N GLY A 106 7.53 -12.44 -9.36
CA GLY A 106 7.12 -12.01 -8.03
C GLY A 106 7.94 -10.82 -7.53
N ALA A 107 7.27 -9.81 -6.98
CA ALA A 107 7.92 -8.70 -6.26
C ALA A 107 7.90 -9.00 -4.76
N LEU A 108 9.08 -9.17 -4.15
CA LEU A 108 9.24 -9.53 -2.74
C LEU A 108 9.84 -8.36 -1.95
N VAL A 109 9.38 -8.21 -0.71
CA VAL A 109 10.06 -7.46 0.35
C VAL A 109 10.56 -8.47 1.36
N CYS A 110 11.86 -8.45 1.66
CA CYS A 110 12.48 -9.43 2.54
C CYS A 110 13.08 -8.76 3.77
N ASP A 111 12.77 -9.30 4.96
CA ASP A 111 13.41 -8.94 6.22
C ASP A 111 14.78 -9.64 6.33
N LEU A 112 15.79 -8.87 6.70
CA LEU A 112 17.17 -9.33 6.90
C LEU A 112 17.48 -9.52 8.39
N ALA A 113 18.49 -10.33 8.69
CA ALA A 113 18.87 -10.64 10.07
C ALA A 113 19.33 -9.42 10.88
N ASP A 114 19.77 -8.35 10.22
CA ASP A 114 20.17 -7.08 10.84
C ASP A 114 18.98 -6.12 11.09
N GLY A 115 17.75 -6.54 10.79
CA GLY A 115 16.53 -5.74 10.92
C GLY A 115 16.27 -4.79 9.74
N SER A 116 17.14 -4.76 8.73
CA SER A 116 16.90 -4.02 7.49
C SER A 116 16.04 -4.83 6.50
N ARG A 117 15.59 -4.18 5.42
CA ARG A 117 14.82 -4.81 4.34
C ARG A 117 15.55 -4.73 3.00
N CYS A 118 15.25 -5.66 2.11
CA CYS A 118 15.67 -5.62 0.71
C CYS A 118 14.50 -5.96 -0.21
N TYR A 119 14.48 -5.40 -1.41
CA TYR A 119 13.56 -5.83 -2.47
C TYR A 119 14.20 -6.97 -3.26
N ALA A 120 13.39 -7.94 -3.68
CA ALA A 120 13.86 -9.02 -4.54
C ALA A 120 12.82 -9.40 -5.61
N ARG A 121 13.30 -10.02 -6.70
CA ARG A 121 12.47 -10.60 -7.75
C ARG A 121 12.51 -12.12 -7.66
N LEU A 122 11.34 -12.75 -7.66
CA LEU A 122 11.20 -14.19 -7.85
C LEU A 122 10.85 -14.44 -9.32
N GLU A 123 11.69 -15.16 -10.05
CA GLU A 123 11.50 -15.37 -11.50
C GLU A 123 11.52 -16.86 -11.90
N ASP A 124 11.85 -17.74 -10.96
CA ASP A 124 11.82 -19.19 -11.20
C ASP A 124 10.37 -19.69 -11.42
N PRO A 125 10.05 -20.31 -12.57
CA PRO A 125 8.67 -20.69 -12.90
C PRO A 125 8.01 -21.63 -11.89
N ASP A 126 8.77 -22.63 -11.38
CA ASP A 126 8.23 -23.58 -10.41
C ASP A 126 7.94 -22.89 -9.08
N SER A 127 8.81 -21.97 -8.66
CA SER A 127 8.59 -21.13 -7.48
C SER A 127 7.40 -20.19 -7.62
N LEU A 128 7.14 -19.67 -8.82
CA LEU A 128 5.98 -18.82 -9.09
C LEU A 128 4.67 -19.60 -8.94
N VAL A 129 4.60 -20.78 -9.55
CA VAL A 129 3.43 -21.69 -9.39
C VAL A 129 3.26 -22.07 -7.92
N PHE A 130 4.35 -22.40 -7.23
CA PHE A 130 4.30 -22.70 -5.81
C PHE A 130 3.72 -21.52 -4.99
N ALA A 131 4.12 -20.29 -5.30
CA ALA A 131 3.69 -19.08 -4.60
C ALA A 131 2.22 -18.68 -4.83
N GLU A 132 1.58 -19.22 -5.87
CA GLU A 132 0.14 -19.05 -6.12
C GLU A 132 -0.71 -19.92 -5.20
N ASP A 133 -0.20 -21.12 -4.88
CA ASP A 133 -0.91 -22.11 -4.07
C ASP A 133 -0.47 -22.11 -2.59
N ASN A 134 0.64 -21.45 -2.26
CA ASN A 134 1.25 -21.48 -0.93
C ASN A 134 1.66 -20.08 -0.45
N GLU A 135 1.51 -19.84 0.85
CA GLU A 135 1.93 -18.62 1.52
C GLU A 135 3.47 -18.55 1.62
N LEU A 136 4.07 -17.47 1.12
CA LEU A 136 5.50 -17.21 1.26
C LEU A 136 5.85 -16.32 2.46
N ILE A 137 4.93 -15.57 3.05
CA ILE A 137 5.23 -14.71 4.20
C ILE A 137 5.80 -15.55 5.34
N GLY A 138 6.97 -15.13 5.82
CA GLY A 138 7.75 -15.84 6.84
C GLY A 138 8.61 -16.99 6.32
N THR A 139 8.54 -17.35 5.03
CA THR A 139 9.44 -18.37 4.47
C THR A 139 10.84 -17.81 4.24
N THR A 140 11.84 -18.69 4.32
CA THR A 140 13.23 -18.33 4.03
C THR A 140 13.50 -18.40 2.53
N VAL A 141 14.20 -17.39 2.02
CA VAL A 141 14.68 -17.32 0.63
C VAL A 141 16.17 -16.98 0.61
N LEU A 142 16.86 -17.40 -0.46
CA LEU A 142 18.22 -16.94 -0.76
C LEU A 142 18.16 -15.78 -1.74
N LEU A 143 18.83 -14.69 -1.38
CA LEU A 143 18.95 -13.49 -2.19
C LEU A 143 20.32 -13.47 -2.91
N SER A 144 20.31 -13.16 -4.20
CA SER A 144 21.49 -13.06 -5.05
C SER A 144 21.36 -11.87 -6.02
N PRO A 145 22.12 -10.78 -5.82
CA PRO A 145 22.17 -9.65 -6.74
C PRO A 145 22.85 -10.02 -8.06
N ASP A 146 22.34 -9.49 -9.17
CA ASP A 146 22.99 -9.52 -10.47
C ASP A 146 23.83 -8.27 -10.76
N GLU A 147 24.48 -8.25 -11.93
CA GLU A 147 25.32 -7.14 -12.39
C GLU A 147 24.55 -5.85 -12.72
N THR A 148 23.23 -5.94 -12.87
CA THR A 148 22.35 -4.79 -13.13
C THR A 148 21.81 -4.16 -11.85
N GLY A 149 22.10 -4.76 -10.70
CA GLY A 149 21.62 -4.32 -9.38
C GLY A 149 20.27 -4.90 -8.98
N VAL A 150 19.70 -5.84 -9.75
CA VAL A 150 18.49 -6.55 -9.37
C VAL A 150 18.86 -7.67 -8.41
N THR A 151 18.18 -7.73 -7.26
CA THR A 151 18.31 -8.85 -6.32
C THR A 151 17.31 -9.95 -6.66
N HIS A 152 17.79 -11.15 -6.95
CA HIS A 152 16.98 -12.33 -7.26
C HIS A 152 16.73 -13.15 -6.01
N ALA A 153 15.52 -13.69 -5.86
CA ALA A 153 15.15 -14.59 -4.78
C ALA A 153 15.02 -16.03 -5.30
N SER A 154 15.47 -16.99 -4.50
CA SER A 154 15.23 -18.42 -4.73
C SER A 154 14.67 -19.05 -3.46
N LEU A 155 13.63 -19.88 -3.59
CA LEU A 155 13.06 -20.62 -2.46
C LEU A 155 14.07 -21.65 -1.96
N VAL A 156 14.14 -21.81 -0.64
CA VAL A 156 14.95 -22.88 -0.03
C VAL A 156 14.08 -24.13 0.04
N SER A 157 14.51 -25.20 -0.63
CA SER A 157 13.88 -26.52 -0.62
C SER A 157 13.93 -27.20 0.74
#